data_AF-A0A0W0WTV5-F1
#
_entry.id   AF-A0A0W0WTV5-F1
#
_cell.length_a   1.000
_cell.length_b   1.000
_cell.length_c   1.000
_cell.angle_alpha   90.00
_cell.angle_beta   90.00
_cell.angle_gamma   90.00
#
_symmetry.space_group_name_H-M   'P 1'
#
loop_
_entity.id
_entity.type
_entity.pdbx_description
1 polymer ?
#
loop_
_entity_poly.entity_id
_entity_poly.type
_entity_poly.pdbx_seq_one_letter_code
_entity_poly.pdbx_strand_id
1 'polypeptide(L)'
;MSNPLKQILLKMARLAKSDQRWIISKLSSIEAQRFKQEQGEQLLQDARRFRQLNVDLQPLISTNTPKTPPFQQRLAEYPRLYIAIVLEQGNYFWQEQFLTRFDQEGSIKHLLATEVKALKLATRQVLFKQWENSLSFDEHVETIDG
;
A
#
# COMPACT_ATOMS: atom_id res chain seq x y z
N MET A 1 8.79 22.56 -2.21
CA MET A 1 9.06 21.23 -1.63
C MET A 1 7.85 20.35 -1.85
N SER A 2 8.04 19.16 -2.43
CA SER A 2 6.97 18.23 -2.78
C SER A 2 6.22 17.80 -1.51
N ASN A 3 4.92 18.11 -1.46
CA ASN A 3 3.99 17.71 -0.40
C ASN A 3 4.17 16.26 0.14
N PRO A 4 4.44 15.23 -0.70
CA PRO A 4 4.63 13.86 -0.21
C PRO A 4 5.85 13.67 0.69
N LEU A 5 7.00 14.28 0.39
CA LEU A 5 8.22 14.10 1.17
C LEU A 5 8.07 14.65 2.60
N LYS A 6 7.41 15.80 2.73
CA LYS A 6 7.14 16.43 4.03
C LYS A 6 6.27 15.53 4.91
N GLN A 7 5.27 14.87 4.33
CA GLN A 7 4.41 13.94 5.06
C GLN A 7 5.17 12.68 5.50
N ILE A 8 6.02 12.13 4.63
CA ILE A 8 6.85 10.96 4.96
C ILE A 8 7.80 11.31 6.12
N LEU A 9 8.48 12.46 6.07
CA LEU A 9 9.38 12.91 7.14
C LEU A 9 8.64 13.10 8.48
N LEU A 10 7.43 13.67 8.45
CA LEU A 10 6.62 13.84 9.65
C LEU A 10 6.14 12.49 10.22
N LYS A 11 5.75 11.53 9.37
CA LYS A 11 5.41 10.16 9.80
C LYS A 11 6.61 9.48 10.43
N MET A 12 7.78 9.49 9.78
CA MET A 12 9.02 8.91 10.28
C MET A 12 9.46 9.53 11.62
N ALA A 13 9.35 10.85 11.77
CA ALA A 13 9.75 11.56 12.98
C ALA A 13 8.97 11.14 14.25
N ARG A 14 7.79 10.51 14.10
CA ARG A 14 6.99 10.00 15.22
C ARG A 14 7.48 8.66 15.77
N LEU A 15 8.18 7.87 14.95
CA LEU A 15 8.69 6.54 15.28
C LEU A 15 9.88 6.59 16.27
N ALA A 16 10.25 5.45 16.84
CA ALA A 16 11.44 5.36 17.69
C ALA A 16 12.72 5.56 16.86
N LYS A 17 13.81 5.98 17.52
CA LYS A 17 15.11 6.20 16.83
C LYS A 17 15.68 4.91 16.23
N SER A 18 15.31 3.74 16.73
CA SER A 18 15.64 2.43 16.17
C SER A 18 14.98 2.26 14.81
N ASP A 19 13.68 2.53 14.74
CA ASP A 19 12.85 2.26 13.57
C ASP A 19 13.15 3.27 12.46
N GLN A 20 13.41 4.53 12.83
CA GLN A 20 13.91 5.55 11.89
C GLN A 20 15.21 5.10 11.22
N ARG A 21 16.17 4.56 12.00
CA ARG A 21 17.44 4.05 11.47
C ARG A 21 17.25 2.82 10.59
N TRP A 22 16.30 1.96 10.96
CA TRP A 22 15.93 0.81 10.14
C TRP A 22 15.29 1.22 8.81
N ILE A 23 14.39 2.21 8.79
CA ILE A 23 13.79 2.71 7.55
C ILE A 23 14.86 3.34 6.65
N ILE A 24 15.75 4.16 7.22
CA ILE A 24 16.84 4.78 6.46
C ILE A 24 17.78 3.71 5.87
N SER A 25 18.01 2.60 6.56
CA SER A 25 18.84 1.49 6.05
C SER A 25 18.19 0.67 4.95
N LYS A 26 16.88 0.85 4.70
CA LYS A 26 16.12 0.21 3.61
C LYS A 26 15.98 1.08 2.37
N LEU A 27 16.42 2.34 2.42
CA LEU A 27 16.39 3.22 1.25
C LEU A 27 17.30 2.67 0.14
N SER A 28 16.85 2.77 -1.11
CA SER A 28 17.72 2.50 -2.26
C SER A 28 18.88 3.49 -2.30
N SER A 29 19.96 3.17 -3.01
CA SER A 29 21.14 4.03 -3.14
C SER A 29 20.80 5.43 -3.68
N ILE A 30 19.82 5.52 -4.59
CA ILE A 30 19.34 6.78 -5.16
C ILE A 30 18.58 7.61 -4.11
N GLU A 31 17.72 6.96 -3.32
CA GLU A 31 16.93 7.62 -2.28
C GLU A 31 17.80 8.04 -1.09
N ALA A 32 18.77 7.22 -0.70
CA ALA A 32 19.74 7.55 0.33
C ALA A 32 20.59 8.77 -0.09
N GLN A 33 20.97 8.85 -1.37
CA GLN A 33 21.71 10.01 -1.89
C GLN A 33 20.85 11.27 -1.92
N ARG A 34 19.58 11.19 -2.33
CA ARG A 34 18.63 12.31 -2.24
C ARG A 34 18.38 12.75 -0.80
N PHE A 35 18.16 11.79 0.10
CA PHE A 35 18.01 12.03 1.53
C PHE A 35 19.20 12.78 2.11
N LYS A 36 20.43 12.42 1.69
CA LYS A 36 21.65 13.13 2.09
C LYS A 36 21.76 14.53 1.46
N GLN A 37 21.43 14.67 0.18
CA GLN A 37 21.44 15.96 -0.53
C GLN A 37 20.46 16.98 0.08
N GLU A 38 19.31 16.52 0.55
CA GLU A 38 18.28 17.36 1.15
C GLU A 38 18.43 17.51 2.67
N GLN A 39 19.57 17.10 3.25
CA GLN A 39 19.82 17.18 4.70
C GLN A 39 18.73 16.45 5.52
N GLY A 40 18.28 15.29 5.04
CA GLY A 40 17.16 14.52 5.59
C GLY A 40 17.30 14.19 7.08
N GLU A 41 18.51 14.02 7.60
CA GLU A 41 18.74 13.85 9.05
C GLU A 41 18.36 15.09 9.85
N GLN A 42 18.70 16.27 9.36
CA GLN A 42 18.38 17.55 9.98
C GLN A 42 16.87 17.83 9.87
N LEU A 43 16.28 17.53 8.71
CA LEU A 43 14.83 17.59 8.51
C LEU A 43 14.08 16.63 9.44
N LEU A 44 14.58 15.41 9.69
CA LEU A 44 14.00 14.50 10.68
C LEU A 44 14.14 15.02 12.10
N GLN A 45 15.26 15.65 12.45
CA GLN A 45 15.43 16.28 13.76
C GLN A 45 14.47 17.46 13.96
N ASP A 46 14.28 18.29 12.94
CA ASP A 46 13.32 19.38 12.97
C ASP A 46 11.87 18.87 12.99
N ALA A 47 11.57 17.83 12.22
CA ALA A 47 10.28 17.15 12.21
C ALA A 47 9.92 16.54 13.58
N ARG A 48 10.92 16.13 14.40
CA ARG A 48 10.67 15.65 15.77
C ARG A 48 10.10 16.71 16.69
N ARG A 49 10.32 18.01 16.42
CA ARG A 49 9.67 19.09 17.19
C ARG A 49 8.15 19.07 17.00
N PHE A 50 7.69 18.53 15.86
CA PHE A 50 6.28 18.33 15.55
C PHE A 50 5.74 16.97 16.06
N ARG A 51 6.54 16.17 16.78
CA ARG A 51 6.12 14.88 17.33
C ARG A 51 5.00 15.01 18.38
N GLN A 52 5.03 16.11 19.15
CA GLN A 52 4.05 16.40 20.21
C GLN A 52 2.87 17.24 19.72
N LEU A 53 2.95 17.78 18.50
CA LEU A 53 1.80 18.41 17.89
C LEU A 53 0.80 17.29 17.58
N ASN A 54 -0.21 17.15 18.45
CA ASN A 54 -1.51 16.59 18.12
C ASN A 54 -2.20 17.51 17.10
N VAL A 55 -1.53 17.84 16.00
CA VAL A 55 -2.25 18.18 14.80
C VAL A 55 -2.84 16.85 14.40
N ASP A 56 -4.14 16.73 14.66
CA ASP A 56 -5.00 15.83 13.92
C ASP A 56 -4.67 16.00 12.44
N LEU A 57 -3.71 15.20 11.97
CA LEU A 57 -3.64 14.75 10.59
C LEU A 57 -4.78 13.75 10.38
N GLN A 58 -5.96 14.07 10.90
CA GLN A 58 -7.18 13.49 10.41
C GLN A 58 -7.33 14.02 8.98
N PRO A 59 -7.55 13.16 7.98
CA PRO A 59 -8.28 13.62 6.83
C PRO A 59 -9.61 14.14 7.36
N LEU A 60 -10.03 15.31 6.91
CA LEU A 60 -11.42 15.79 6.98
C LEU A 60 -12.38 14.59 7.14
N ILE A 61 -12.95 14.43 8.34
CA ILE A 61 -13.82 13.31 8.69
C ILE A 61 -14.98 13.30 7.69
N SER A 62 -14.92 12.41 6.70
CA SER A 62 -16.11 11.85 6.06
C SER A 62 -16.42 10.55 6.79
N THR A 63 -17.34 10.69 7.74
CA THR A 63 -18.37 9.75 8.17
C THR A 63 -18.15 8.26 7.83
N ASN A 64 -17.96 7.47 8.88
CA ASN A 64 -18.47 6.10 9.08
C ASN A 64 -18.87 5.30 7.83
N THR A 65 -17.88 4.91 7.05
CA THR A 65 -17.92 3.65 6.28
C THR A 65 -16.57 2.98 6.48
N PRO A 66 -16.49 1.65 6.57
CA PRO A 66 -15.21 0.97 6.49
C PRO A 66 -14.61 1.37 5.14
N LYS A 67 -13.65 2.31 5.17
CA LYS A 67 -12.98 2.80 3.98
C LYS A 67 -12.09 1.66 3.53
N THR A 68 -12.63 0.87 2.61
CA THR A 68 -11.85 0.00 1.73
C THR A 68 -10.64 0.81 1.28
N PRO A 69 -9.41 0.34 1.55
CA PRO A 69 -8.21 1.01 1.10
C PRO A 69 -8.31 1.40 -0.38
N PRO A 70 -7.76 2.55 -0.80
CA PRO A 70 -7.91 3.06 -2.16
C PRO A 70 -7.47 2.05 -3.23
N PHE A 71 -6.47 1.21 -2.93
CA PHE A 71 -6.02 0.16 -3.84
C PHE A 71 -7.05 -0.96 -4.07
N GLN A 72 -7.83 -1.33 -3.04
CA GLN A 72 -8.89 -2.33 -3.18
C GLN A 72 -10.04 -1.77 -4.04
N GLN A 73 -10.37 -0.48 -3.92
CA GLN A 73 -11.35 0.15 -4.82
C GLN A 73 -10.86 0.16 -6.26
N ARG A 74 -9.60 0.54 -6.48
CA ARG A 74 -8.94 0.45 -7.79
C ARG A 74 -9.00 -0.95 -8.38
N LEU A 75 -8.73 -1.99 -7.57
CA LEU A 75 -8.77 -3.37 -8.04
C LEU A 75 -10.15 -3.74 -8.57
N ALA A 76 -11.22 -3.25 -7.93
CA ALA A 76 -12.59 -3.51 -8.35
C ALA A 76 -12.97 -2.92 -9.72
N GLU A 77 -12.19 -1.97 -10.24
CA GLU A 77 -12.40 -1.39 -11.58
C GLU A 77 -11.87 -2.30 -12.71
N TYR A 78 -11.06 -3.31 -12.37
CA TYR A 78 -10.49 -4.23 -13.36
C TYR A 78 -11.47 -5.35 -13.77
N PRO A 79 -11.22 -6.01 -14.92
CA PRO A 79 -12.00 -7.17 -15.32
C PRO A 79 -11.98 -8.28 -14.26
N ARG A 80 -13.11 -8.96 -14.06
CA ARG A 80 -13.30 -9.99 -13.03
C ARG A 80 -12.24 -11.09 -13.04
N LEU A 81 -11.82 -11.54 -14.23
CA LEU A 81 -10.74 -12.54 -14.36
C LEU A 81 -9.39 -12.01 -13.90
N TYR A 82 -9.10 -10.73 -14.17
CA TYR A 82 -7.88 -10.08 -13.68
C TYR A 82 -7.88 -9.99 -12.16
N ILE A 83 -9.01 -9.58 -11.57
CA ILE A 83 -9.20 -9.54 -10.12
C ILE A 83 -8.97 -10.93 -9.51
N ALA A 84 -9.57 -11.97 -10.09
CA ALA A 84 -9.42 -13.34 -9.61
C ALA A 84 -7.94 -13.81 -9.65
N ILE A 85 -7.18 -13.47 -10.69
CA ILE A 85 -5.75 -13.76 -10.77
C ILE A 85 -4.97 -13.03 -9.68
N VAL A 86 -5.27 -11.74 -9.44
CA VAL A 86 -4.59 -10.94 -8.43
C VAL A 86 -4.84 -11.47 -7.02
N LEU A 87 -6.09 -11.83 -6.70
CA LEU A 87 -6.45 -12.38 -5.40
C LEU A 87 -5.79 -13.75 -5.16
N GLU A 88 -5.79 -14.64 -6.16
CA GLU A 88 -5.19 -15.98 -6.02
C GLU A 88 -3.67 -15.94 -5.81
N GLN A 89 -2.97 -15.05 -6.51
CA GLN A 89 -1.51 -14.93 -6.39
C GLN A 89 -1.09 -14.16 -5.13
N GLY A 90 -1.86 -13.14 -4.72
CA GLY A 90 -1.52 -12.27 -3.60
C GLY A 90 -1.87 -12.81 -2.21
N ASN A 91 -2.76 -13.81 -2.12
CA ASN A 91 -3.20 -14.45 -0.87
C ASN A 91 -3.49 -13.45 0.26
N TYR A 92 -4.29 -12.44 -0.06
CA TYR A 92 -4.50 -11.30 0.84
C TYR A 92 -5.46 -11.63 1.98
N PHE A 93 -5.13 -11.20 3.20
CA PHE A 93 -6.01 -11.35 4.38
C PHE A 93 -7.39 -10.69 4.19
N TRP A 94 -7.46 -9.63 3.38
CA TRP A 94 -8.67 -8.88 3.09
C TRP A 94 -9.51 -9.48 1.94
N GLN A 95 -9.07 -10.58 1.32
CA GLN A 95 -9.73 -11.19 0.15
C GLN A 95 -11.22 -11.49 0.39
N GLU A 96 -11.57 -12.10 1.52
CA GLU A 96 -12.99 -12.43 1.82
C GLU A 96 -13.84 -11.16 2.02
N GLN A 97 -13.27 -10.12 2.63
CA GLN A 97 -13.97 -8.83 2.80
C GLN A 97 -14.19 -8.14 1.45
N PHE A 98 -13.19 -8.20 0.57
CA PHE A 98 -13.29 -7.68 -0.79
C PHE A 98 -14.37 -8.41 -1.59
N LEU A 99 -14.39 -9.74 -1.57
CA LEU A 99 -15.38 -10.55 -2.28
C LEU A 99 -16.79 -10.29 -1.75
N THR A 100 -16.96 -10.17 -0.43
CA THR A 100 -18.27 -9.84 0.17
C THR A 100 -18.81 -8.49 -0.33
N ARG A 101 -17.92 -7.54 -0.62
CA ARG A 101 -18.30 -6.18 -1.02
C ARG A 101 -18.46 -6.01 -2.53
N PHE A 102 -17.55 -6.59 -3.32
CA PHE A 102 -17.42 -6.35 -4.76
C PHE A 102 -17.83 -7.54 -5.64
N ASP A 103 -18.11 -8.71 -5.05
CA ASP A 103 -18.51 -9.92 -5.78
C ASP A 103 -19.89 -10.42 -5.34
N GLN A 104 -20.89 -9.55 -5.35
CA GLN A 104 -22.27 -9.88 -4.94
C GLN A 104 -22.88 -11.01 -5.79
N GLU A 105 -22.50 -11.07 -7.07
CA GLU A 105 -22.96 -12.09 -8.01
C GLU A 105 -22.12 -13.39 -7.94
N GLY A 106 -21.05 -13.44 -7.14
CA GLY A 106 -20.17 -14.60 -6.99
C GLY A 106 -19.34 -14.94 -8.23
N SER A 107 -19.23 -14.01 -9.19
CA SER A 107 -18.52 -14.21 -10.46
C SER A 107 -17.02 -14.38 -10.24
N ILE A 108 -16.43 -13.57 -9.36
CA ILE A 108 -14.99 -13.60 -9.05
C ILE A 108 -14.67 -14.88 -8.26
N LYS A 109 -15.50 -15.25 -7.27
CA LYS A 109 -15.40 -16.53 -6.55
C LYS A 109 -15.48 -17.73 -7.50
N HIS A 110 -16.37 -17.70 -8.49
CA HIS A 110 -16.44 -18.75 -9.50
C HIS A 110 -15.14 -18.85 -10.31
N LEU A 111 -14.62 -17.72 -10.82
CA LEU A 111 -13.40 -17.69 -11.62
C LEU A 111 -12.17 -18.16 -10.84
N LEU A 112 -12.06 -17.80 -9.56
CA LEU A 112 -11.03 -18.31 -8.63
C LEU A 112 -11.04 -19.83 -8.54
N ALA A 113 -12.23 -20.44 -8.51
CA ALA A 113 -12.37 -21.89 -8.39
C ALA A 113 -12.10 -22.65 -9.70
N THR A 114 -12.35 -22.01 -10.85
CA THR A 114 -12.41 -22.67 -12.17
C THR A 114 -11.31 -22.20 -13.11
N GLU A 115 -11.45 -21.01 -13.70
CA GLU A 115 -10.65 -20.54 -14.83
C GLU A 115 -9.23 -20.13 -14.43
N VAL A 116 -9.05 -19.54 -13.24
CA VAL A 116 -7.72 -19.10 -12.79
C VAL A 116 -6.75 -20.28 -12.73
N LYS A 117 -7.20 -21.45 -12.28
CA LYS A 117 -6.36 -22.66 -12.19
C LYS A 117 -5.96 -23.21 -13.55
N ALA A 118 -6.80 -23.02 -14.57
CA ALA A 118 -6.54 -23.46 -15.94
C ALA A 118 -5.52 -22.57 -16.68
N LEU A 119 -5.30 -21.33 -16.21
CA LEU A 119 -4.30 -20.45 -16.79
C LEU A 119 -2.88 -20.92 -16.49
N LYS A 120 -1.97 -20.69 -17.43
CA LYS A 120 -0.53 -20.94 -17.23
C LYS A 120 0.00 -20.08 -16.08
N LEU A 121 0.80 -20.69 -15.21
CA LEU A 121 1.40 -20.01 -14.06
C LEU A 121 2.15 -18.72 -14.47
N ALA A 122 2.92 -18.77 -15.55
CA ALA A 122 3.65 -17.61 -16.06
C ALA A 122 2.73 -16.42 -16.39
N THR A 123 1.55 -16.68 -16.97
CA THR A 123 0.57 -15.64 -17.29
C THR A 123 0.01 -15.01 -16.01
N ARG A 124 -0.32 -15.84 -15.01
CA ARG A 124 -0.81 -15.35 -13.71
C ARG A 124 0.22 -14.46 -13.02
N GLN A 125 1.48 -14.91 -12.98
CA GLN A 125 2.57 -14.17 -12.36
C GLN A 125 2.86 -12.83 -13.04
N VAL A 126 2.79 -12.76 -14.37
CA VAL A 126 2.99 -11.50 -15.10
C VAL A 126 1.91 -10.49 -14.76
N LEU A 127 0.64 -10.91 -14.77
CA LEU A 127 -0.49 -10.03 -14.46
C LEU A 127 -0.47 -9.60 -13.00
N PHE A 128 -0.09 -10.49 -12.10
CA PHE A 128 0.10 -10.18 -10.69
C PHE A 128 1.24 -9.18 -10.46
N LYS A 129 2.42 -9.39 -11.07
CA LYS A 129 3.53 -8.43 -10.98
C LYS A 129 3.15 -7.06 -11.55
N GLN A 130 2.36 -7.02 -12.61
CA GLN A 130 1.85 -5.76 -13.16
C GLN A 130 0.98 -5.03 -12.13
N TRP A 131 0.15 -5.75 -11.38
CA TRP A 131 -0.61 -5.19 -10.27
C TRP A 131 0.30 -4.67 -9.16
N GLU A 132 1.24 -5.47 -8.68
CA GLU A 132 2.16 -5.09 -7.60
C GLU A 132 2.97 -3.84 -7.95
N ASN A 133 3.47 -3.75 -9.19
CA ASN A 133 4.22 -2.58 -9.65
C ASN A 133 3.37 -1.30 -9.77
N SER A 134 2.04 -1.42 -9.77
CA SER A 134 1.12 -0.29 -9.80
C SER A 134 0.74 0.23 -8.41
N LEU A 135 1.15 -0.47 -7.36
CA LEU A 135 0.93 -0.08 -5.98
C LEU A 135 2.00 0.93 -5.57
N SER A 136 1.57 1.97 -4.85
CA SER A 136 2.48 2.84 -4.13
C SER A 136 3.10 2.12 -2.93
N PHE A 137 4.18 2.66 -2.40
CA PHE A 137 4.85 2.09 -1.23
C PHE A 137 3.92 1.94 -0.02
N ASP A 138 3.09 2.96 0.25
CA ASP A 138 2.12 2.94 1.36
C ASP A 138 1.12 1.78 1.18
N GLU A 139 0.65 1.52 -0.05
CA GLU A 139 -0.28 0.43 -0.36
C GLU A 139 0.40 -0.96 -0.26
N HIS A 140 1.70 -1.03 -0.57
CA HIS A 140 2.47 -2.27 -0.46
C HIS A 140 2.67 -2.71 1.00
N VAL A 141 2.90 -1.75 1.90
CA VAL A 141 2.99 -2.00 3.35
C VAL A 141 1.65 -2.50 3.90
N GLU A 142 0.53 -1.89 3.51
CA GLU A 142 -0.81 -2.33 3.92
C GLU A 142 -1.19 -3.73 3.41
N THR A 143 -0.58 -4.21 2.32
CA THR A 143 -0.77 -5.58 1.83
C THR A 143 0.04 -6.63 2.59
N ILE A 144 1.12 -6.25 3.29
CA ILE A 144 2.02 -7.17 4.00
C ILE A 144 1.68 -7.27 5.50
N ASP A 145 1.24 -6.19 6.13
CA ASP A 145 1.04 -6.09 7.59
C ASP A 145 -0.40 -6.38 8.07
N GLY A 146 -1.11 -7.35 7.48
CA GLY A 146 -2.41 -7.81 8.00
C GLY A 146 -2.50 -9.31 8.24
#